data_AF-A0AAV6G154-F1
#
_entry.id   AF-A0AAV6G154-F1
#
_cell.length_a   1.000
_cell.length_b   1.000
_cell.length_c   1.000
_cell.angle_alpha   90.00
_cell.angle_beta   90.00
_cell.angle_gamma   90.00
#
_symmetry.space_group_name_H-M   'P 1'
#
loop_
_entity.id
_entity.type
_entity.pdbx_description
1 polymer ?
#
loop_
_entity_poly.entity_id
_entity_poly.type
_entity_poly.pdbx_seq_one_letter_code
_entity_poly.pdbx_strand_id
1 'polypeptide(L)'
;MATEADGQQGHLAMPNQEEAEEEDGSGQRSNPPDGAGEGNRRGPLVQIDRQQIESVAASAQGEELEGLGVAVYDQEVLEQGVMQQVDRAIQQASQEAERADAQKEYEAVLDDVRSCVSALKQINKILEQLTPHAASSKDISRKMESVRRQKENKEKQLKKIRAKQKRLQAVLGGEDAQRLEDQMSEAEEEPGPSTLGSMLMPAQQSDWEELIRHGHMTGPGSLPPRQPEASPPSSC
;
A
#
# COMPACT_ATOMS: atom_id res chain seq x y z
N MET A 1 36.42 -56.99 -18.14
CA MET A 1 35.89 -55.80 -18.84
C MET A 1 34.71 -56.25 -19.68
N ALA A 2 33.49 -55.96 -19.20
CA ALA A 2 32.25 -55.86 -19.97
C ALA A 2 31.10 -55.67 -18.96
N THR A 3 30.52 -54.47 -18.91
CA THR A 3 29.11 -54.25 -18.53
C THR A 3 28.57 -53.11 -19.37
N GLU A 4 27.40 -53.40 -19.93
CA GLU A 4 26.55 -52.69 -20.91
C GLU A 4 25.99 -51.35 -20.35
N ALA A 5 25.90 -50.30 -21.17
CA ALA A 5 24.73 -49.83 -21.95
C ALA A 5 23.65 -49.12 -21.11
N ASP A 6 23.41 -47.84 -21.40
CA ASP A 6 22.21 -47.39 -22.14
C ASP A 6 22.22 -45.87 -22.34
N GLY A 7 21.87 -45.42 -23.54
CA GLY A 7 21.91 -44.02 -23.96
C GLY A 7 20.97 -43.81 -25.12
N GLN A 8 19.72 -43.51 -24.79
CA GLN A 8 18.61 -43.24 -25.71
C GLN A 8 18.65 -41.81 -26.25
N GLN A 9 18.38 -41.66 -27.55
CA GLN A 9 17.61 -40.60 -28.24
C GLN A 9 17.89 -40.77 -29.75
N GLY A 10 16.94 -41.02 -30.64
CA GLY A 10 15.62 -40.41 -30.75
C GLY A 10 15.65 -39.40 -31.91
N HIS A 11 15.76 -39.88 -33.15
CA HIS A 11 15.69 -39.04 -34.35
C HIS A 11 14.67 -39.67 -35.30
N LEU A 12 13.45 -39.12 -35.34
CA LEU A 12 12.41 -39.53 -36.29
C LEU A 12 12.20 -38.41 -37.31
N ALA A 13 12.37 -38.81 -38.56
CA ALA A 13 12.23 -38.05 -39.77
C ALA A 13 10.77 -37.65 -40.06
N MET A 14 10.61 -36.50 -40.72
CA MET A 14 9.40 -36.10 -41.45
C MET A 14 9.64 -36.26 -42.96
N PRO A 15 8.66 -36.79 -43.72
CA PRO A 15 8.53 -36.42 -45.12
C PRO A 15 7.09 -36.09 -45.58
N ASN A 16 7.02 -35.34 -46.68
CA ASN A 16 5.92 -35.20 -47.67
C ASN A 16 4.65 -34.43 -47.23
N GLN A 17 3.83 -33.87 -48.11
CA GLN A 17 3.86 -33.27 -49.46
C GLN A 17 2.43 -32.68 -49.65
N GLU A 18 2.26 -31.81 -50.64
CA GLU A 18 1.07 -31.10 -51.11
C GLU A 18 -0.32 -31.76 -50.91
N GLU A 19 -1.33 -30.92 -50.64
CA GLU A 19 -2.63 -30.97 -51.34
C GLU A 19 -3.35 -29.62 -51.24
N ALA A 20 -3.99 -29.23 -52.35
CA ALA A 20 -4.65 -27.97 -52.60
C ALA A 20 -6.17 -28.14 -52.53
N GLU A 21 -6.89 -27.16 -51.98
CA GLU A 21 -8.32 -26.99 -52.23
C GLU A 21 -8.65 -25.50 -52.42
N GLU A 22 -9.25 -25.20 -53.57
CA GLU A 22 -9.92 -23.94 -53.92
C GLU A 22 -11.23 -23.78 -53.11
N GLU A 23 -11.59 -22.56 -52.69
CA GLU A 23 -12.76 -21.84 -53.24
C GLU A 23 -13.09 -20.54 -52.47
N ASP A 24 -13.44 -19.55 -53.28
CA ASP A 24 -14.50 -18.55 -53.14
C ASP A 24 -14.46 -17.43 -52.07
N GLY A 25 -14.99 -16.27 -52.47
CA GLY A 25 -15.74 -15.43 -51.55
C GLY A 25 -15.12 -14.10 -51.14
N SER A 26 -15.13 -13.14 -52.07
CA SER A 26 -15.25 -11.69 -51.87
C SER A 26 -15.59 -11.18 -50.46
N GLY A 27 -14.78 -10.24 -49.95
CA GLY A 27 -15.12 -9.49 -48.74
C GLY A 27 -13.97 -8.72 -48.09
N GLN A 28 -13.35 -7.77 -48.81
CA GLN A 28 -12.51 -6.76 -48.16
C GLN A 28 -13.37 -5.89 -47.24
N ARG A 29 -13.44 -6.27 -45.97
CA ARG A 29 -13.81 -5.37 -44.87
C ARG A 29 -12.55 -5.08 -44.08
N SER A 30 -12.19 -3.81 -44.10
CA SER A 30 -11.12 -3.17 -43.35
C SER A 30 -11.17 -3.57 -41.87
N ASN A 31 -10.10 -4.21 -41.39
CA ASN A 31 -9.84 -4.33 -39.96
C ASN A 31 -9.52 -2.92 -39.42
N PRO A 32 -10.18 -2.44 -38.36
CA PRO A 32 -9.64 -1.34 -37.58
C PRO A 32 -8.39 -1.83 -36.82
N PRO A 33 -7.38 -0.97 -36.61
CA PRO A 33 -6.18 -1.36 -35.90
C PRO A 33 -6.53 -1.75 -34.46
N ASP A 34 -6.00 -2.91 -34.03
CA ASP A 34 -5.94 -3.33 -32.64
C ASP A 34 -5.24 -2.26 -31.80
N GLY A 35 -6.06 -1.36 -31.24
CA GLY A 35 -5.70 -0.54 -30.10
C GLY A 35 -5.59 -1.44 -28.89
N ALA A 36 -4.43 -2.09 -28.73
CA ALA A 36 -4.00 -2.67 -27.48
C ALA A 36 -3.90 -1.56 -26.43
N GLY A 37 -5.01 -1.26 -25.75
CA GLY A 37 -5.12 -0.02 -25.01
C GLY A 37 -6.25 0.05 -24.00
N GLU A 38 -6.82 -1.05 -23.53
CA GLU A 38 -7.72 -1.02 -22.37
C GLU A 38 -7.38 -2.15 -21.42
N GLY A 39 -6.40 -1.88 -20.56
CA GLY A 39 -6.27 -2.61 -19.31
C GLY A 39 -7.65 -2.68 -18.66
N ASN A 40 -8.06 -3.88 -18.29
CA ASN A 40 -9.33 -4.20 -17.64
C ASN A 40 -9.49 -3.36 -16.36
N ARG A 41 -9.91 -2.10 -16.48
CA ARG A 41 -10.28 -1.19 -15.39
C ARG A 41 -11.68 -1.53 -14.89
N ARG A 42 -12.04 -2.83 -14.84
CA ARG A 42 -13.22 -3.23 -14.08
C ARG A 42 -12.84 -3.07 -12.61
N GLY A 43 -13.09 -1.87 -12.09
CA GLY A 43 -13.08 -1.62 -10.67
C GLY A 43 -14.04 -2.60 -9.96
N PRO A 44 -13.90 -2.76 -8.64
CA PRO A 44 -14.78 -3.63 -7.87
C PRO A 44 -16.24 -3.29 -8.16
N LEU A 45 -17.02 -4.29 -8.59
CA LEU A 45 -18.42 -4.10 -8.93
C LEU A 45 -19.22 -3.95 -7.64
N VAL A 46 -19.66 -2.73 -7.34
CA VAL A 46 -20.54 -2.47 -6.20
C VAL A 46 -21.95 -2.93 -6.54
N GLN A 47 -22.51 -3.84 -5.74
CA GLN A 47 -23.90 -4.26 -5.85
C GLN A 47 -24.76 -3.39 -4.94
N ILE A 48 -25.79 -2.77 -5.50
CA ILE A 48 -26.75 -1.95 -4.77
C ILE A 48 -27.91 -2.83 -4.32
N ASP A 49 -28.11 -2.93 -3.02
CA ASP A 49 -29.26 -3.58 -2.41
C ASP A 49 -30.38 -2.57 -2.20
N ARG A 50 -31.34 -2.57 -3.13
CA ARG A 50 -32.50 -1.67 -3.08
C ARG A 50 -33.42 -1.95 -1.89
N GLN A 51 -33.34 -3.13 -1.25
CA GLN A 51 -34.16 -3.46 -0.08
C GLN A 51 -33.70 -2.74 1.19
N GLN A 52 -32.46 -2.24 1.21
CA GLN A 52 -31.93 -1.42 2.31
C GLN A 52 -32.28 0.06 2.17
N ILE A 53 -32.96 0.45 1.09
CA ILE A 53 -33.40 1.82 0.83
C ILE A 53 -34.88 1.91 1.17
N GLU A 54 -35.26 2.93 1.94
CA GLU A 54 -36.65 3.13 2.35
C GLU A 54 -37.54 3.43 1.14
N SER A 55 -38.55 2.58 0.93
CA SER A 55 -39.57 2.77 -0.09
C SER A 55 -40.76 3.55 0.48
N VAL A 56 -41.46 4.30 -0.38
CA VAL A 56 -42.71 4.98 -0.03
C VAL A 56 -43.76 3.96 0.40
N ALA A 57 -44.43 4.20 1.53
CA ALA A 57 -45.48 3.33 2.05
C ALA A 57 -46.67 3.26 1.08
N ALA A 58 -47.31 2.08 0.97
CA ALA A 58 -48.45 1.85 0.07
C ALA A 58 -49.59 2.88 0.22
N SER A 59 -49.85 3.36 1.44
CA SER A 59 -50.87 4.38 1.72
C SER A 59 -50.57 5.77 1.15
N ALA A 60 -49.31 6.05 0.82
CA ALA A 60 -48.85 7.32 0.24
C ALA A 60 -48.49 7.16 -1.25
N GLN A 61 -48.64 5.95 -1.81
CA GLN A 61 -48.45 5.68 -3.22
C GLN A 61 -49.69 6.14 -4.00
N GLY A 62 -49.51 6.46 -5.29
CA GLY A 62 -50.64 6.71 -6.18
C GLY A 62 -51.47 5.43 -6.33
N GLU A 63 -52.79 5.55 -6.33
CA GLU A 63 -53.75 4.43 -6.43
C GLU A 63 -53.50 3.56 -7.68
N GLU A 64 -52.95 4.14 -8.75
CA GLU A 64 -52.55 3.43 -9.98
C GLU A 64 -51.37 2.47 -9.79
N LEU A 65 -50.53 2.70 -8.77
CA LEU A 65 -49.34 1.90 -8.47
C LEU A 65 -49.62 0.83 -7.40
N GLU A 66 -50.73 0.96 -6.69
CA GLU A 66 -51.14 0.02 -5.65
C GLU A 66 -51.51 -1.34 -6.27
N GLY A 67 -50.96 -2.43 -5.73
CA GLY A 67 -51.23 -3.79 -6.21
C GLY A 67 -50.40 -4.25 -7.42
N LEU A 68 -49.55 -3.40 -8.01
CA LEU A 68 -48.63 -3.78 -9.09
C LEU A 68 -47.36 -4.50 -8.61
N GLY A 69 -47.12 -4.54 -7.29
CA GLY A 69 -45.94 -5.18 -6.69
C GLY A 69 -44.61 -4.46 -6.98
N VAL A 70 -44.67 -3.20 -7.41
CA VAL A 70 -43.49 -2.36 -7.70
C VAL A 70 -43.17 -1.50 -6.48
N ALA A 71 -41.91 -1.48 -6.05
CA ALA A 71 -41.45 -0.59 -5.00
C ALA A 71 -41.26 0.84 -5.53
N VAL A 72 -41.97 1.80 -4.92
CA VAL A 72 -41.88 3.23 -5.24
C VAL A 72 -40.91 3.89 -4.26
N TYR A 73 -40.04 4.77 -4.75
CA TYR A 73 -39.04 5.47 -3.94
C TYR A 73 -39.18 6.97 -4.13
N ASP A 74 -38.93 7.70 -3.05
CA ASP A 74 -38.60 9.12 -3.17
C ASP A 74 -37.22 9.24 -3.83
N GLN A 75 -37.08 10.19 -4.76
CA GLN A 75 -35.86 10.36 -5.53
C GLN A 75 -34.65 10.67 -4.64
N GLU A 76 -34.79 11.58 -3.68
CA GLU A 76 -33.69 12.00 -2.80
C GLU A 76 -33.29 10.84 -1.87
N VAL A 77 -34.28 10.10 -1.35
CA VAL A 77 -34.03 8.92 -0.50
C VAL A 77 -33.31 7.82 -1.27
N LEU A 78 -33.70 7.58 -2.53
CA LEU A 78 -33.04 6.59 -3.38
C LEU A 78 -31.60 6.98 -3.68
N GLU A 79 -31.36 8.21 -4.15
CA GLU A 79 -30.02 8.70 -4.47
C GLU A 79 -29.09 8.64 -3.26
N GLN A 80 -29.58 9.09 -2.10
CA GLN A 80 -28.79 9.09 -0.87
C GLN A 80 -28.53 7.67 -0.37
N GLY A 81 -29.51 6.76 -0.46
CA GLY A 81 -29.36 5.35 -0.11
C GLY A 81 -28.33 4.64 -0.99
N VAL A 82 -28.36 4.88 -2.31
CA VAL A 82 -27.37 4.35 -3.26
C VAL A 82 -25.97 4.87 -2.92
N MET A 83 -25.83 6.18 -2.70
CA MET A 83 -24.54 6.81 -2.43
C MET A 83 -23.93 6.28 -1.13
N GLN A 84 -24.71 6.14 -0.06
CA GLN A 84 -24.25 5.55 1.20
C GLN A 84 -23.78 4.10 1.03
N GLN A 85 -24.46 3.30 0.20
CA GLN A 85 -24.02 1.92 -0.07
C GLN A 85 -22.71 1.87 -0.84
N VAL A 86 -22.53 2.77 -1.82
CA VAL A 86 -21.26 2.90 -2.55
C VAL A 86 -20.13 3.31 -1.61
N ASP A 87 -20.34 4.34 -0.78
CA ASP A 87 -19.33 4.80 0.17
C ASP A 87 -18.94 3.70 1.16
N ARG A 88 -19.91 2.95 1.69
CA ARG A 88 -19.65 1.80 2.56
C ARG A 88 -18.86 0.71 1.84
N ALA A 89 -19.23 0.37 0.61
CA ALA A 89 -18.54 -0.65 -0.18
C ALA A 89 -17.09 -0.23 -0.48
N ILE A 90 -16.85 1.04 -0.81
CA ILE A 90 -15.51 1.58 -1.03
C ILE A 90 -14.69 1.51 0.27
N GLN A 91 -15.24 2.00 1.39
CA GLN A 91 -14.56 1.99 2.68
C GLN A 91 -14.22 0.56 3.14
N GLN A 92 -15.13 -0.38 2.96
CA GLN A 92 -14.91 -1.80 3.28
C GLN A 92 -13.81 -2.39 2.40
N ALA A 93 -13.87 -2.20 1.08
CA ALA A 93 -12.85 -2.68 0.16
C ALA A 93 -11.47 -2.07 0.46
N SER A 94 -11.42 -0.77 0.77
CA SER A 94 -10.18 -0.09 1.18
C SER A 94 -9.63 -0.64 2.50
N GLN A 95 -10.48 -0.84 3.51
CA GLN A 95 -10.07 -1.40 4.79
C GLN A 95 -9.61 -2.86 4.67
N GLU A 96 -10.26 -3.66 3.83
CA GLU A 96 -9.85 -5.03 3.54
C GLU A 96 -8.50 -5.08 2.82
N ALA A 97 -8.30 -4.20 1.83
CA ALA A 97 -7.01 -4.07 1.15
C ALA A 97 -5.89 -3.64 2.11
N GLU A 98 -6.14 -2.64 2.95
CA GLU A 98 -5.17 -2.18 3.96
C GLU A 98 -4.82 -3.28 4.97
N ARG A 99 -5.82 -4.04 5.44
CA ARG A 99 -5.58 -5.21 6.31
C ARG A 99 -4.76 -6.29 5.60
N ALA A 100 -5.07 -6.57 4.33
CA ALA A 100 -4.33 -7.57 3.55
C ALA A 100 -2.86 -7.15 3.34
N ASP A 101 -2.61 -5.87 3.05
CA ASP A 101 -1.27 -5.32 2.92
C ASP A 101 -0.51 -5.36 4.24
N ALA A 102 -1.15 -4.98 5.35
CA ALA A 102 -0.55 -5.07 6.69
C ALA A 102 -0.22 -6.52 7.10
N GLN A 103 -1.09 -7.49 6.74
CA GLN A 103 -0.82 -8.90 6.98
C GLN A 103 0.38 -9.39 6.17
N LYS A 104 0.44 -9.03 4.87
CA LYS A 104 1.56 -9.38 4.00
C LYS A 104 2.88 -8.79 4.53
N GLU A 105 2.86 -7.55 5.01
CA GLU A 105 4.05 -6.94 5.63
C GLU A 105 4.45 -7.68 6.92
N TYR A 106 3.48 -8.08 7.74
CA TYR A 106 3.75 -8.86 8.95
C TYR A 106 4.40 -10.21 8.62
N GLU A 107 3.90 -10.92 7.61
CA GLU A 107 4.47 -12.18 7.14
C GLU A 107 5.92 -12.01 6.64
N ALA A 108 6.19 -10.97 5.86
CA ALA A 108 7.54 -10.64 5.41
C ALA A 108 8.49 -10.36 6.59
N VAL A 109 8.01 -9.66 7.63
CA VAL A 109 8.79 -9.42 8.85
C VAL A 109 9.07 -10.72 9.60
N LEU A 110 8.14 -11.67 9.63
CA LEU A 110 8.39 -13.00 10.22
C LEU A 110 9.48 -13.77 9.47
N ASP A 111 9.52 -13.68 8.14
CA ASP A 111 10.62 -14.23 7.34
C ASP A 111 11.96 -13.60 7.67
N ASP A 112 12.02 -12.28 7.82
CA ASP A 112 13.22 -11.56 8.24
C ASP A 112 13.69 -11.99 9.64
N VAL A 113 12.76 -12.19 10.59
CA VAL A 113 13.08 -12.75 11.92
C VAL A 113 13.69 -14.14 11.79
N ARG A 114 13.07 -15.04 11.01
CA ARG A 114 13.58 -16.41 10.77
C ARG A 114 14.98 -16.38 10.17
N SER A 115 15.20 -15.50 9.18
CA SER A 115 16.49 -15.30 8.52
C SER A 115 17.56 -14.80 9.48
N CYS A 116 17.26 -13.74 10.25
CA CYS A 116 18.20 -13.20 11.25
C CYS A 116 18.55 -14.22 12.33
N VAL A 117 17.57 -14.96 12.85
CA VAL A 117 17.82 -16.02 13.84
C VAL A 117 18.71 -17.13 13.25
N SER A 118 18.50 -17.51 12.00
CA SER A 118 19.31 -18.52 11.32
C SER A 118 20.75 -18.04 11.10
N ALA A 119 20.93 -16.78 10.70
CA ALA A 119 22.25 -16.15 10.59
C ALA A 119 22.98 -16.10 11.94
N LEU A 120 22.28 -15.75 13.02
CA LEU A 120 22.84 -15.75 14.38
C LEU A 120 23.28 -17.16 14.81
N LYS A 121 22.51 -18.20 14.48
CA LYS A 121 22.92 -19.59 14.73
C LYS A 121 24.22 -19.93 13.99
N GLN A 122 24.35 -19.54 12.72
CA GLN A 122 25.57 -19.75 11.95
C GLN A 122 26.77 -18.97 12.54
N ILE A 123 26.56 -17.72 12.95
CA ILE A 123 27.60 -16.91 13.61
C ILE A 123 28.06 -17.57 14.92
N ASN A 124 27.14 -18.04 15.76
CA ASN A 124 27.49 -18.75 16.99
C ASN A 124 28.26 -20.05 16.69
N LYS A 125 27.87 -20.79 15.65
CA LYS A 125 28.63 -21.99 15.21
C LYS A 125 30.06 -21.64 14.80
N ILE A 126 30.27 -20.52 14.10
CA ILE A 126 31.62 -20.03 13.74
C ILE A 126 32.40 -19.65 15.01
N LEU A 127 31.77 -19.00 15.98
CA LEU A 127 32.41 -18.69 17.26
C LEU A 127 32.85 -19.95 17.99
N GLU A 128 31.99 -20.97 18.07
CA GLU A 128 32.32 -22.27 18.68
C GLU A 128 33.53 -22.92 18.00
N GLN A 129 33.60 -22.89 16.65
CA GLN A 129 34.72 -23.44 15.89
C GLN A 129 36.03 -22.67 16.09
N LEU A 130 35.98 -21.35 16.25
CA LEU A 130 37.18 -20.51 16.42
C LEU A 130 37.68 -20.47 17.87
N THR A 131 36.81 -20.69 18.85
CA THR A 131 37.12 -20.66 20.29
C THR A 131 38.35 -21.49 20.70
N PRO A 132 38.51 -22.77 20.30
CA PRO A 132 39.65 -23.59 20.73
C PRO A 132 41.00 -23.08 20.18
N HIS A 133 40.98 -22.31 19.10
CA HIS A 133 42.20 -21.84 18.41
C HIS A 133 42.51 -20.36 18.70
N ALA A 134 41.66 -19.68 19.46
CA ALA A 134 41.84 -18.26 19.76
C ALA A 134 43.11 -17.99 20.58
N ALA A 135 43.44 -18.85 21.54
CA ALA A 135 44.63 -18.69 22.37
C ALA A 135 45.94 -19.04 21.64
N SER A 136 45.88 -19.87 20.59
CA SER A 136 47.07 -20.34 19.87
C SER A 136 47.46 -19.46 18.69
N SER A 137 46.56 -18.63 18.17
CA SER A 137 46.82 -17.79 17.00
C SER A 137 46.23 -16.38 17.13
N LYS A 138 47.09 -15.37 16.92
CA LYS A 138 46.72 -13.95 16.95
C LYS A 138 45.73 -13.57 15.84
N ASP A 139 45.86 -14.17 14.66
CA ASP A 139 44.94 -13.94 13.53
C ASP A 139 43.55 -14.53 13.80
N ILE A 140 43.50 -15.70 14.45
CA ILE A 140 42.23 -16.32 14.86
C ILE A 140 41.56 -15.49 15.95
N SER A 141 42.33 -14.96 16.91
CA SER A 141 41.82 -14.00 17.90
C SER A 141 41.16 -12.78 17.25
N ARG A 142 41.80 -12.16 16.25
CA ARG A 142 41.23 -11.03 15.49
C ARG A 142 39.96 -11.41 14.73
N LYS A 143 39.95 -12.60 14.09
CA LYS A 143 38.77 -13.10 13.39
C LYS A 143 37.61 -13.34 14.35
N MET A 144 37.87 -13.90 15.54
CA MET A 144 36.86 -14.09 16.58
C MET A 144 36.25 -12.76 17.03
N GLU A 145 37.05 -11.71 17.23
CA GLU A 145 36.57 -10.37 17.56
C GLU A 145 35.66 -9.79 16.46
N SER A 146 36.05 -9.95 15.20
CA SER A 146 35.20 -9.57 14.06
C SER A 146 33.86 -10.30 14.04
N VAL A 147 33.86 -11.62 14.31
CA VAL A 147 32.64 -12.44 14.36
C VAL A 147 31.76 -12.05 15.55
N ARG A 148 32.34 -11.69 16.71
CA ARG A 148 31.59 -11.13 17.85
C ARG A 148 30.89 -9.82 17.49
N ARG A 149 31.58 -8.93 16.77
CA ARG A 149 30.97 -7.68 16.28
C ARG A 149 29.85 -7.95 15.27
N GLN A 150 30.00 -8.94 14.39
CA GLN A 150 28.91 -9.37 13.49
C GLN A 150 27.70 -9.89 14.26
N LYS A 151 27.91 -10.66 15.33
CA LYS A 151 26.85 -11.13 16.23
C LYS A 151 26.09 -9.97 16.83
N GLU A 152 26.77 -9.04 17.48
CA GLU A 152 26.15 -7.86 18.13
C GLU A 152 25.34 -7.03 17.13
N ASN A 153 25.88 -6.78 15.93
CA ASN A 153 25.17 -6.04 14.88
C ASN A 153 23.90 -6.77 14.44
N LYS A 154 23.96 -8.11 14.29
CA LYS A 154 22.79 -8.91 13.92
C LYS A 154 21.76 -9.01 15.03
N GLU A 155 22.18 -9.05 16.29
CA GLU A 155 21.27 -8.98 17.44
C GLU A 155 20.54 -7.63 17.51
N LYS A 156 21.24 -6.51 17.23
CA LYS A 156 20.61 -5.20 17.08
C LYS A 156 19.59 -5.20 15.94
N GLN A 157 19.93 -5.77 14.78
CA GLN A 157 18.98 -5.92 13.67
C GLN A 157 17.75 -6.74 14.08
N LEU A 158 17.93 -7.85 14.78
CA LEU A 158 16.83 -8.69 15.27
C LEU A 158 15.90 -7.94 16.23
N LYS A 159 16.45 -7.10 17.13
CA LYS A 159 15.65 -6.24 18.01
C LYS A 159 14.78 -5.28 17.21
N LYS A 160 15.34 -4.61 16.19
CA LYS A 160 14.60 -3.70 15.31
C LYS A 160 13.48 -4.41 14.54
N ILE A 161 13.77 -5.57 13.97
CA ILE A 161 12.76 -6.37 13.24
C ILE A 161 11.65 -6.83 14.20
N ARG A 162 11.99 -7.25 15.43
CA ARG A 162 10.97 -7.62 16.44
C ARG A 162 10.14 -6.44 16.91
N ALA A 163 10.72 -5.25 17.02
CA ALA A 163 9.94 -4.04 17.31
C ALA A 163 8.93 -3.78 16.19
N LYS A 164 9.37 -3.88 14.93
CA LYS A 164 8.48 -3.78 13.76
C LYS A 164 7.39 -4.86 13.76
N GLN A 165 7.74 -6.11 14.09
CA GLN A 165 6.79 -7.21 14.24
C GLN A 165 5.71 -6.87 15.27
N LYS A 166 6.10 -6.38 16.45
CA LYS A 166 5.20 -6.03 17.55
C LYS A 166 4.26 -4.88 17.15
N ARG A 167 4.79 -3.88 16.43
CA ARG A 167 4.01 -2.76 15.89
C ARG A 167 2.95 -3.23 14.90
N LEU A 168 3.35 -4.01 13.90
CA LEU A 168 2.42 -4.55 12.90
C LEU A 168 1.37 -5.48 13.53
N GLN A 169 1.76 -6.26 14.55
CA GLN A 169 0.82 -7.07 15.30
C GLN A 169 -0.23 -6.23 16.05
N ALA A 170 0.17 -5.09 16.62
CA ALA A 170 -0.76 -4.17 17.28
C ALA A 170 -1.75 -3.56 16.28
N VAL A 171 -1.27 -3.11 15.11
CA VAL A 171 -2.12 -2.59 14.02
C VAL A 171 -3.13 -3.63 13.54
N LEU A 172 -2.71 -4.88 13.34
CA LEU A 172 -3.60 -5.98 12.95
C LEU A 172 -4.57 -6.38 14.07
N GLY A 173 -4.14 -6.27 15.33
CA GLY A 173 -4.94 -6.57 16.52
C GLY A 173 -5.89 -5.44 16.94
N GLY A 174 -5.82 -4.26 16.30
CA GLY A 174 -6.60 -3.08 16.67
C GLY A 174 -6.14 -2.39 17.97
N GLU A 175 -4.93 -2.69 18.46
CA GLU A 175 -4.32 -1.99 19.60
C GLU A 175 -3.48 -0.80 19.09
N ASP A 176 -3.59 0.36 19.75
CA ASP A 176 -2.84 1.57 19.41
C ASP A 176 -1.32 1.33 19.46
N ALA A 177 -0.72 1.13 18.28
CA ALA A 177 0.70 0.87 18.11
C ALA A 177 1.60 2.01 18.66
N GLN A 178 1.07 3.23 18.75
CA GLN A 178 1.75 4.43 19.24
C GLN A 178 2.18 4.29 20.73
N ARG A 179 1.33 3.69 21.58
CA ARG A 179 1.63 3.52 23.02
C ARG A 179 2.79 2.56 23.30
N LEU A 180 3.08 1.69 22.35
CA LEU A 180 4.13 0.67 22.45
C LEU A 180 5.49 1.20 22.01
N GLU A 181 5.49 2.21 21.15
CA GLU A 181 6.67 2.93 20.67
C GLU A 181 7.27 3.79 21.79
N ASP A 182 6.44 4.52 22.53
CA ASP A 182 6.87 5.34 23.68
C ASP A 182 7.51 4.53 24.81
N GLN A 183 7.09 3.26 25.00
CA GLN A 183 7.67 2.38 26.02
C GLN A 183 8.99 1.71 25.57
N MET A 184 9.31 1.74 24.27
CA MET A 184 10.50 1.10 23.71
C MET A 184 11.59 2.11 23.33
N SER A 185 11.21 3.35 22.99
CA SER A 185 12.13 4.47 22.76
C SER A 185 12.91 4.88 24.00
N GLU A 186 12.33 4.74 25.21
CA GLU A 186 13.04 4.94 26.49
C GLU A 186 14.20 3.94 26.73
N ALA A 187 14.25 2.81 26.01
CA ALA A 187 15.30 1.80 26.20
C ALA A 187 16.51 1.96 25.25
N GLU A 188 16.47 2.90 24.30
CA GLU A 188 17.54 3.16 23.32
C GLU A 188 18.04 4.61 23.35
N GLU A 189 17.95 5.29 24.51
CA GLU A 189 18.55 6.63 24.67
C GLU A 189 20.07 6.53 24.88
N GLU A 190 20.81 6.36 23.78
CA GLU A 190 22.13 6.97 23.67
C GLU A 190 21.87 8.43 23.25
N PRO A 191 22.25 9.44 24.07
CA PRO A 191 21.92 10.84 23.81
C PRO A 191 22.78 11.34 22.64
N GLY A 192 22.31 11.10 21.42
CA GLY A 192 22.77 11.81 20.23
C GLY A 192 22.18 13.22 20.24
N PRO A 193 22.93 14.28 19.89
CA PRO A 193 22.47 15.66 19.98
C PRO A 193 21.43 15.97 18.89
N SER A 194 20.21 15.49 19.07
CA SER A 194 19.05 15.82 18.25
C SER A 194 18.14 16.78 19.00
N THR A 195 18.66 17.98 19.28
CA THR A 195 17.88 19.17 19.60
C THR A 195 18.36 20.38 18.78
N LEU A 196 19.12 20.14 17.70
CA LEU A 196 19.65 21.20 16.82
C LEU A 196 18.70 21.56 15.67
N GLY A 197 17.48 21.02 15.65
CA GLY A 197 16.47 21.28 14.61
C GLY A 197 15.35 22.24 15.02
N SER A 198 15.16 22.49 16.33
CA SER A 198 14.06 23.33 16.84
C SER A 198 14.44 24.79 17.13
N MET A 199 15.68 25.21 16.85
CA MET A 199 16.13 26.59 17.08
C MET A 199 16.06 27.50 15.85
N LEU A 200 15.50 27.04 14.72
CA LEU A 200 15.39 27.83 13.49
C LEU A 200 13.94 28.04 13.05
N MET A 201 13.08 28.45 13.98
CA MET A 201 11.83 29.13 13.62
C MET A 201 12.00 30.60 13.97
N PRO A 202 12.17 31.50 12.98
CA PRO A 202 12.18 32.94 13.25
C PRO A 202 10.86 33.31 13.92
N ALA A 203 10.91 33.94 15.10
CA ALA A 203 9.70 34.38 15.84
C ALA A 203 8.75 35.25 14.98
N GLN A 204 9.27 35.85 13.92
CA GLN A 204 8.54 36.67 12.95
C GLN A 204 7.58 35.87 12.05
N GLN A 205 7.71 34.54 11.96
CA GLN A 205 6.86 33.72 11.09
C GLN A 205 5.42 33.61 11.64
N SER A 206 5.23 33.63 12.97
CA SER A 206 3.90 33.65 13.59
C SER A 206 3.16 34.98 13.34
N ASP A 207 3.85 36.11 13.43
CA ASP A 207 3.27 37.43 13.12
C ASP A 207 2.90 37.53 11.63
N TRP A 208 3.73 36.95 10.76
CA TRP A 208 3.47 36.89 9.32
C TRP A 208 2.27 36.01 8.99
N GLU A 209 2.11 34.88 9.69
CA GLU A 209 0.98 33.96 9.53
C GLU A 209 -0.33 34.56 10.02
N GLU A 210 -0.30 35.35 11.11
CA GLU A 210 -1.46 36.15 11.54
C GLU A 210 -1.83 37.24 10.53
N LEU A 211 -0.84 37.93 9.94
CA LEU A 211 -1.07 38.92 8.89
C LEU A 211 -1.69 38.31 7.62
N ILE A 212 -1.31 37.09 7.24
CA ILE A 212 -1.97 36.33 6.16
C ILE A 212 -3.40 35.97 6.55
N ARG A 213 -3.60 35.43 7.77
CA ARG A 213 -4.91 35.00 8.27
C ARG A 213 -5.91 36.15 8.37
N HIS A 214 -5.43 37.33 8.77
CA HIS A 214 -6.20 38.57 8.81
C HIS A 214 -6.28 39.30 7.45
N GLY A 215 -5.73 38.71 6.38
CA GLY A 215 -5.81 39.26 5.02
C GLY A 215 -5.09 40.60 4.82
N HIS A 216 -4.20 40.98 5.74
CA HIS A 216 -3.42 42.23 5.66
C HIS A 216 -2.18 42.08 4.75
N MET A 217 -1.75 40.85 4.49
CA MET A 217 -0.74 40.54 3.48
C MET A 217 -1.23 39.45 2.54
N THR A 218 -1.17 39.72 1.24
CA THR A 218 -1.39 38.71 0.21
C THR A 218 -0.09 37.92 0.03
N GLY A 219 -0.14 36.60 0.21
CA GLY A 219 1.02 35.73 -0.02
C GLY A 219 1.58 35.90 -1.44
N PRO A 220 2.88 35.59 -1.65
CA PRO A 220 3.51 35.76 -2.96
C PRO A 220 2.81 34.88 -4.01
N GLY A 221 2.09 35.50 -4.95
CA GLY A 221 1.48 34.83 -6.10
C GLY A 221 0.01 35.14 -6.39
N SER A 222 -0.72 35.89 -5.54
CA SER A 222 -2.12 36.27 -5.85
C SER A 222 -2.21 37.66 -6.49
N LEU A 223 -2.79 37.72 -7.69
CA LEU A 223 -3.16 38.96 -8.37
C LEU A 223 -4.36 39.62 -7.64
N PRO A 224 -4.35 40.94 -7.39
CA PRO A 224 -5.49 41.62 -6.77
C PRO A 224 -6.70 41.68 -7.72
N PRO A 225 -7.94 41.61 -7.21
CA PRO A 225 -9.12 41.89 -8.01
C PRO A 225 -9.12 43.36 -8.45
N ARG A 226 -9.36 43.60 -9.75
CA ARG A 226 -9.54 44.93 -10.33
C ARG A 226 -10.67 45.66 -9.57
N GLN A 227 -10.39 46.86 -9.07
CA GLN A 227 -11.38 47.67 -8.37
C GLN A 227 -12.56 48.03 -9.29
N PRO A 228 -13.81 47.97 -8.79
CA PRO A 228 -14.97 48.48 -9.52
C PRO A 228 -14.98 50.01 -9.49
N GLU A 229 -15.30 50.61 -10.65
CA GLU A 229 -15.49 52.05 -10.83
C GLU A 229 -16.55 52.60 -9.88
N ALA A 230 -16.21 53.69 -9.19
CA ALA A 230 -17.16 54.53 -8.48
C ALA A 230 -17.50 55.76 -9.33
N SER A 231 -18.74 55.83 -9.82
CA SER A 231 -19.46 57.07 -10.12
C SER A 231 -20.34 57.43 -8.90
N PRO A 232 -20.98 58.62 -8.82
CA PRO A 232 -20.61 60.02 -9.06
C PRO A 232 -20.79 60.83 -7.72
N PRO A 233 -21.00 62.17 -7.63
CA PRO A 233 -22.24 62.82 -8.09
C PRO A 233 -22.11 64.26 -8.64
N SER A 234 -23.10 64.61 -9.45
CA SER A 234 -23.55 65.97 -9.76
C SER A 234 -23.96 66.73 -8.49
N SER A 235 -23.68 68.04 -8.43
CA SER A 235 -24.67 69.09 -8.14
C SER A 235 -24.00 70.47 -8.01
N CYS A 236 -24.31 71.38 -8.95
CA CYS A 236 -24.73 72.78 -8.75
C CYS A 236 -24.75 73.53 -10.10
#